data_AF-F3B5Y3-F1
#
_entry.id   AF-F3B5Y3-F1
#
_cell.length_a   1.000
_cell.length_b   1.000
_cell.length_c   1.000
_cell.angle_alpha   90.00
_cell.angle_beta   90.00
_cell.angle_gamma   90.00
#
_symmetry.space_group_name_H-M   'P 1'
#
loop_
_entity.id
_entity.type
_entity.pdbx_description
1 polymer ?
#
loop_
_entity_poly.entity_id
_entity_poly.type
_entity_poly.pdbx_seq_one_letter_code
_entity_poly.pdbx_strand_id
1 'polypeptide(L)'
;MSESAALFRKGRYVTEKDLDIIINIFKDMKFVAGRKSELDEKDSGWVLSFVNDDWIKRWEGYYYQENGMDDNDHIIIYFYKNARDSFFEYIPSMKQYLPYYLLVDNMLRREKTLLEFLHRYFILFPEDVFWGDYFYTKDDIDKVYAKVPWNENWCYEDPKTF
;
A
#
# COMPACT_ATOMS: atom_id res chain seq x y z
N MET A 1 14.31 -4.61 7.26
CA MET A 1 13.48 -3.65 6.53
C MET A 1 13.11 -4.28 5.21
N SER A 2 11.88 -4.74 5.11
CA SER A 2 11.28 -5.19 3.87
C SER A 2 11.18 -4.03 2.90
N GLU A 3 11.51 -4.28 1.65
CA GLU A 3 11.35 -3.29 0.57
C GLU A 3 9.89 -3.25 0.11
N SER A 4 9.12 -4.31 0.28
CA SER A 4 7.71 -4.38 -0.16
C SER A 4 6.77 -4.66 1.00
N ALA A 5 5.53 -4.24 0.85
CA ALA A 5 4.45 -4.55 1.80
C ALA A 5 3.23 -5.11 1.10
N ALA A 6 2.36 -5.76 1.87
CA ALA A 6 1.17 -6.38 1.31
C ALA A 6 -0.10 -6.17 2.15
N LEU A 7 -1.26 -6.25 1.51
CA LEU A 7 -2.57 -6.34 2.17
C LEU A 7 -3.18 -7.72 1.98
N PHE A 8 -3.80 -8.19 3.06
CA PHE A 8 -4.50 -9.46 3.14
C PHE A 8 -5.98 -9.21 3.41
N ARG A 9 -6.84 -9.82 2.58
CA ARG A 9 -8.30 -9.70 2.67
C ARG A 9 -8.87 -10.79 3.56
N LYS A 10 -9.67 -10.40 4.56
CA LYS A 10 -10.42 -11.39 5.35
C LYS A 10 -11.64 -11.92 4.58
N GLY A 11 -11.82 -13.24 4.58
CA GLY A 11 -13.09 -13.91 4.31
C GLY A 11 -13.55 -14.04 2.86
N ARG A 12 -12.98 -13.30 1.90
CA ARG A 12 -13.36 -13.41 0.47
C ARG A 12 -12.24 -13.06 -0.50
N TYR A 13 -12.33 -13.59 -1.71
CA TYR A 13 -11.50 -13.13 -2.84
C TYR A 13 -11.83 -11.68 -3.19
N VAL A 14 -10.81 -10.95 -3.65
CA VAL A 14 -10.98 -9.58 -4.13
C VAL A 14 -11.45 -9.54 -5.58
N THR A 15 -12.03 -8.43 -5.97
CA THR A 15 -12.61 -8.20 -7.30
C THR A 15 -12.08 -6.91 -7.89
N GLU A 16 -12.34 -6.67 -9.17
CA GLU A 16 -11.98 -5.39 -9.82
C GLU A 16 -12.62 -4.18 -9.13
N LYS A 17 -13.78 -4.34 -8.49
CA LYS A 17 -14.40 -3.28 -7.69
C LYS A 17 -13.56 -2.87 -6.47
N ASP A 18 -12.79 -3.81 -5.90
CA ASP A 18 -11.88 -3.50 -4.80
C ASP A 18 -10.69 -2.65 -5.30
N LEU A 19 -10.22 -2.91 -6.52
CA LEU A 19 -9.22 -2.07 -7.18
C LEU A 19 -9.76 -0.66 -7.46
N ASP A 20 -11.00 -0.53 -7.93
CA ASP A 20 -11.63 0.79 -8.14
C ASP A 20 -11.69 1.61 -6.83
N ILE A 21 -11.97 0.95 -5.70
CA ILE A 21 -11.95 1.59 -4.39
C ILE A 21 -10.54 2.10 -4.04
N ILE A 22 -9.52 1.26 -4.24
CA ILE A 22 -8.11 1.64 -3.99
C ILE A 22 -7.71 2.84 -4.86
N ILE A 23 -8.06 2.83 -6.14
CA ILE A 23 -7.81 3.95 -7.07
C ILE A 23 -8.49 5.23 -6.56
N ASN A 24 -9.72 5.13 -6.07
CA ASN A 24 -10.45 6.29 -5.57
C ASN A 24 -9.83 6.86 -4.28
N ILE A 25 -9.31 6.02 -3.37
CA ILE A 25 -8.56 6.50 -2.19
C ILE A 25 -7.35 7.33 -2.64
N PHE A 26 -6.57 6.84 -3.61
CA PHE A 26 -5.42 7.59 -4.13
C PHE A 26 -5.83 8.91 -4.80
N LYS A 27 -6.95 8.92 -5.54
CA LYS A 27 -7.50 10.17 -6.10
C LYS A 27 -7.89 11.17 -5.03
N ASP A 28 -8.48 10.72 -3.93
CA ASP A 28 -8.83 11.60 -2.80
C ASP A 28 -7.57 12.18 -2.14
N MET A 29 -6.48 11.42 -2.14
CA MET A 29 -5.13 11.86 -1.74
C MET A 29 -4.40 12.71 -2.79
N LYS A 30 -5.07 13.11 -3.88
CA LYS A 30 -4.53 13.92 -4.98
C LYS A 30 -3.44 13.23 -5.82
N PHE A 31 -3.50 11.91 -5.91
CA PHE A 31 -2.73 11.14 -6.87
C PHE A 31 -3.54 10.88 -8.14
N VAL A 32 -2.83 10.84 -9.26
CA VAL A 32 -3.31 10.39 -10.55
C VAL A 32 -2.80 8.97 -10.79
N ALA A 33 -3.72 8.06 -11.12
CA ALA A 33 -3.37 6.70 -11.52
C ALA A 33 -2.81 6.71 -12.95
N GLY A 34 -1.68 6.04 -13.14
CA GLY A 34 -1.12 5.71 -14.44
C GLY A 34 -1.95 4.65 -15.18
N ARG A 35 -1.41 4.20 -16.31
CA ARG A 35 -2.07 3.16 -17.12
C ARG A 35 -2.16 1.85 -16.33
N LYS A 36 -3.37 1.29 -16.27
CA LYS A 36 -3.60 -0.07 -15.79
C LYS A 36 -2.93 -1.06 -16.75
N SER A 37 -1.91 -1.77 -16.29
CA SER A 37 -1.20 -2.80 -17.05
C SER A 37 -1.56 -4.17 -16.50
N GLU A 38 -1.84 -5.15 -17.36
CA GLU A 38 -2.11 -6.52 -16.92
C GLU A 38 -0.83 -7.17 -16.38
N LEU A 39 -0.98 -8.00 -15.36
CA LEU A 39 0.06 -8.93 -14.94
C LEU A 39 0.24 -10.03 -15.99
N ASP A 40 1.31 -10.82 -15.87
CA ASP A 40 1.57 -11.92 -16.81
C ASP A 40 0.43 -12.97 -16.83
N GLU A 41 0.40 -13.84 -17.85
CA GLU A 41 -0.67 -14.84 -17.99
C GLU A 41 -0.83 -15.80 -16.78
N LYS A 42 0.17 -15.87 -15.90
CA LYS A 42 0.18 -16.77 -14.74
C LYS A 42 -0.45 -16.11 -13.51
N ASP A 43 -0.45 -14.78 -13.43
CA ASP A 43 -1.05 -14.01 -12.35
C ASP A 43 -2.25 -13.19 -12.85
N SER A 44 -3.45 -13.46 -12.34
CA SER A 44 -4.61 -12.66 -12.71
C SER A 44 -4.64 -11.35 -11.91
N GLY A 45 -4.41 -10.21 -12.56
CA GLY A 45 -4.37 -8.93 -11.87
C GLY A 45 -3.82 -7.77 -12.71
N TRP A 46 -3.43 -6.68 -12.03
CA TRP A 46 -2.93 -5.47 -12.67
C TRP A 46 -1.83 -4.77 -11.87
N VAL A 47 -0.96 -4.05 -12.57
CA VAL A 47 -0.01 -3.09 -12.00
C VAL A 47 -0.48 -1.68 -12.30
N LEU A 48 -0.40 -0.82 -11.29
CA LEU A 48 -0.67 0.61 -11.42
C LEU A 48 0.40 1.41 -10.69
N SER A 49 0.89 2.47 -11.33
CA SER A 49 1.62 3.55 -10.67
C SER A 49 0.66 4.68 -10.31
N PHE A 50 0.94 5.38 -9.24
CA PHE A 50 0.23 6.60 -8.83
C PHE A 50 1.26 7.70 -8.63
N VAL A 51 0.96 8.89 -9.12
CA VAL A 51 1.82 10.08 -9.02
C VAL A 51 1.00 11.28 -8.56
N ASN A 52 1.54 12.17 -7.72
CA ASN A 52 0.87 13.42 -7.37
C ASN A 52 1.43 14.62 -8.18
N ASP A 53 0.86 15.81 -7.96
CA ASP A 53 1.25 17.04 -8.66
C ASP A 53 2.74 17.39 -8.48
N ASP A 54 3.32 17.09 -7.31
CA ASP A 54 4.72 17.38 -7.03
C ASP A 54 5.66 16.44 -7.80
N TRP A 55 5.24 15.19 -8.02
CA TRP A 55 5.89 14.30 -8.99
C TRP A 55 5.84 14.86 -10.42
N ILE A 56 4.67 15.29 -10.89
CA ILE A 56 4.48 15.78 -12.26
C ILE A 56 5.33 17.02 -12.54
N LYS A 57 5.30 18.01 -11.64
CA LYS A 57 6.11 19.25 -11.75
C LYS A 57 7.60 18.97 -11.85
N ARG A 58 8.09 17.89 -11.21
CA ARG A 58 9.51 17.51 -11.25
C ARG A 58 9.93 16.91 -12.58
N TRP A 59 9.04 16.16 -13.26
CA TRP A 59 9.32 15.62 -14.59
C TRP A 59 9.21 16.67 -15.70
N GLU A 60 8.35 17.67 -15.50
CA GLU A 60 8.20 18.80 -16.44
C GLU A 60 9.21 19.94 -16.19
N GLY A 61 9.89 19.96 -15.04
CA GLY A 61 10.86 20.98 -14.64
C GLY A 61 12.33 20.57 -14.86
N TYR A 62 13.19 21.52 -15.24
CA TYR A 62 14.64 21.35 -15.45
C TYR A 62 15.47 21.04 -14.17
N TYR A 63 14.85 20.63 -13.07
CA TYR A 63 15.52 20.44 -11.77
C TYR A 63 15.49 18.97 -11.34
N TYR A 64 16.23 18.12 -12.06
CA TYR A 64 16.73 16.87 -11.50
C TYR A 64 17.74 17.22 -10.39
N GLN A 65 17.26 17.35 -9.15
CA GLN A 65 18.13 17.37 -7.98
C GLN A 65 18.16 15.96 -7.38
N GLU A 66 19.28 15.27 -7.59
CA GLU A 66 19.57 13.90 -7.13
C GLU A 66 19.30 13.68 -5.62
N ASN A 67 19.33 14.75 -4.82
CA ASN A 67 19.19 14.71 -3.36
C ASN A 67 17.82 15.19 -2.83
N GLY A 68 16.84 15.48 -3.71
CA GLY A 68 15.56 16.11 -3.36
C GLY A 68 14.31 15.26 -3.60
N MET A 69 14.45 13.95 -3.83
CA MET A 69 13.33 13.06 -4.13
C MET A 69 12.48 12.83 -2.86
N ASP A 70 11.38 13.55 -2.65
CA ASP A 70 10.37 13.07 -1.70
C ASP A 70 9.65 11.90 -2.37
N ASP A 71 10.01 10.67 -1.99
CA ASP A 71 9.49 9.46 -2.63
C ASP A 71 8.02 9.22 -2.30
N ASN A 72 7.43 9.98 -1.36
CA ASN A 72 6.00 9.97 -1.06
C ASN A 72 5.12 10.38 -2.25
N ASP A 73 5.70 11.00 -3.28
CA ASP A 73 4.95 11.54 -4.42
C ASP A 73 4.67 10.51 -5.52
N HIS A 74 5.17 9.29 -5.38
CA HIS A 74 4.90 8.19 -6.29
C HIS A 74 4.85 6.84 -5.57
N ILE A 75 3.89 6.00 -5.93
CA ILE A 75 3.74 4.63 -5.39
C ILE A 75 3.28 3.68 -6.48
N ILE A 76 3.81 2.45 -6.48
CA ILE A 76 3.39 1.38 -7.40
C ILE A 76 2.70 0.30 -6.58
N ILE A 77 1.58 -0.19 -7.12
CA ILE A 77 0.88 -1.33 -6.56
C ILE A 77 0.75 -2.44 -7.60
N TYR A 78 0.79 -3.67 -7.10
CA TYR A 78 0.39 -4.88 -7.82
C TYR A 78 -0.88 -5.41 -7.16
N PHE A 79 -1.97 -5.44 -7.92
CA PHE A 79 -3.27 -5.94 -7.48
C PHE A 79 -3.54 -7.31 -8.09
N TYR A 80 -3.72 -8.32 -7.25
CA TYR A 80 -3.95 -9.72 -7.63
C TYR A 80 -5.42 -10.09 -7.37
N LYS A 81 -6.17 -10.40 -8.43
CA LYS A 81 -7.54 -10.95 -8.32
C LYS A 81 -7.53 -12.35 -7.72
N ASN A 82 -6.55 -13.14 -8.13
CA ASN A 82 -6.24 -14.46 -7.56
C ASN A 82 -4.73 -14.50 -7.35
N ALA A 83 -4.29 -14.54 -6.09
CA ALA A 83 -2.88 -14.76 -5.79
C ALA A 83 -2.56 -16.26 -5.84
N ARG A 84 -1.41 -16.59 -6.43
CA ARG A 84 -0.87 -17.94 -6.57
C ARG A 84 -0.51 -18.57 -5.21
N ASP A 85 -0.42 -19.90 -5.18
CA ASP A 85 -0.03 -20.73 -4.00
C ASP A 85 1.26 -20.30 -3.27
N SER A 86 2.11 -19.48 -3.90
CA SER A 86 3.38 -18.99 -3.36
C SER A 86 3.28 -17.64 -2.62
N PHE A 87 2.10 -17.04 -2.55
CA PHE A 87 1.89 -15.69 -1.97
C PHE A 87 1.07 -15.71 -0.68
N PHE A 88 1.09 -16.85 0.03
CA PHE A 88 0.32 -17.08 1.23
C PHE A 88 1.17 -16.85 2.49
N GLU A 89 0.66 -16.03 3.39
CA GLU A 89 1.27 -15.78 4.68
C GLU A 89 0.32 -16.20 5.80
N TYR A 90 0.84 -16.75 6.90
CA TYR A 90 0.02 -17.05 8.06
C TYR A 90 -0.28 -15.75 8.82
N ILE A 91 -1.54 -15.32 8.83
CA ILE A 91 -1.96 -14.09 9.48
C ILE A 91 -2.38 -14.41 10.92
N PRO A 92 -1.58 -14.05 11.96
CA PRO A 92 -1.83 -14.53 13.32
C PRO A 92 -3.16 -14.06 13.90
N SER A 93 -3.58 -12.83 13.60
CA SER A 93 -4.85 -12.27 14.05
C SER A 93 -6.07 -12.97 13.44
N MET A 94 -5.92 -13.56 12.24
CA MET A 94 -6.99 -14.29 11.56
C MET A 94 -6.90 -15.81 11.73
N LYS A 95 -5.77 -16.32 12.23
CA LYS A 95 -5.49 -17.76 12.43
C LYS A 95 -5.64 -18.60 11.16
N GLN A 96 -5.22 -18.05 10.02
CA GLN A 96 -5.32 -18.70 8.72
C GLN A 96 -4.20 -18.23 7.79
N TYR A 97 -3.84 -19.08 6.83
CA TYR A 97 -3.01 -18.68 5.70
C TYR A 97 -3.86 -17.92 4.69
N LEU A 98 -3.45 -16.72 4.32
CA LEU A 98 -4.12 -15.91 3.32
C LEU A 98 -3.15 -15.49 2.23
N PRO A 99 -3.61 -15.45 0.97
CA PRO A 99 -2.87 -14.79 -0.07
C PRO A 99 -2.91 -13.28 0.15
N TYR A 100 -1.81 -12.58 -0.09
CA TYR A 100 -1.91 -11.13 -0.28
C TYR A 100 -2.58 -10.83 -1.62
N TYR A 101 -3.40 -9.79 -1.66
CA TYR A 101 -4.07 -9.37 -2.90
C TYR A 101 -3.58 -8.02 -3.40
N LEU A 102 -2.92 -7.24 -2.55
CA LEU A 102 -2.25 -6.00 -2.93
C LEU A 102 -0.82 -6.10 -2.45
N LEU A 103 0.13 -5.81 -3.33
CA LEU A 103 1.53 -5.59 -2.99
C LEU A 103 1.86 -4.13 -3.30
N VAL A 104 2.43 -3.42 -2.34
CA VAL A 104 3.03 -2.10 -2.52
C VAL A 104 4.50 -2.30 -2.79
N ASP A 105 4.94 -1.83 -3.95
CA ASP A 105 6.33 -1.89 -4.33
C ASP A 105 7.14 -0.77 -3.67
N ASN A 106 8.35 -1.12 -3.26
CA ASN A 106 9.32 -0.24 -2.63
C ASN A 106 8.70 0.77 -1.64
N MET A 107 8.41 0.35 -0.41
CA MET A 107 7.86 1.23 0.64
C MET A 107 8.81 2.32 1.12
N LEU A 108 10.11 2.13 0.92
CA LEU A 108 11.13 3.01 1.50
C LEU A 108 10.87 4.45 1.03
N ARG A 109 10.81 5.38 1.99
CA ARG A 109 10.55 6.81 1.81
C ARG A 109 9.12 7.15 1.31
N ARG A 110 8.19 6.17 1.33
CA ARG A 110 6.75 6.34 1.04
C ARG A 110 5.87 6.16 2.28
N GLU A 111 6.47 6.14 3.47
CA GLU A 111 5.81 5.72 4.70
C GLU A 111 4.66 6.66 5.08
N LYS A 112 4.75 7.95 4.76
CA LYS A 112 3.67 8.91 5.01
C LYS A 112 2.50 8.71 4.04
N THR A 113 2.80 8.58 2.75
CA THR A 113 1.77 8.27 1.74
C THR A 113 1.09 6.95 2.03
N LEU A 114 1.86 5.95 2.42
CA LEU A 114 1.34 4.63 2.79
C LEU A 114 0.47 4.70 4.06
N LEU A 115 0.88 5.46 5.07
CA LEU A 115 0.11 5.64 6.30
C LEU A 115 -1.24 6.32 6.05
N GLU A 116 -1.25 7.40 5.27
CA GLU A 116 -2.48 8.10 4.86
C GLU A 116 -3.40 7.19 4.03
N PHE A 117 -2.84 6.44 3.08
CA PHE A 117 -3.58 5.45 2.29
C PHE A 117 -4.21 4.39 3.20
N LEU A 118 -3.44 3.79 4.10
CA LEU A 118 -3.90 2.73 4.98
C LEU A 118 -4.97 3.21 5.96
N HIS A 119 -4.82 4.40 6.53
CA HIS A 119 -5.84 4.97 7.42
C HIS A 119 -7.19 5.10 6.70
N ARG A 120 -7.20 5.60 5.45
CA ARG A 120 -8.41 5.68 4.62
C ARG A 120 -8.93 4.29 4.20
N TYR A 121 -8.02 3.39 3.83
CA TYR A 121 -8.34 2.02 3.41
C TYR A 121 -9.05 1.24 4.52
N PHE A 122 -8.51 1.30 5.74
CA PHE A 122 -9.03 0.55 6.89
C PHE A 122 -10.38 1.07 7.39
N ILE A 123 -10.80 2.30 7.05
CA ILE A 123 -12.18 2.75 7.28
C ILE A 123 -13.17 1.87 6.48
N LEU A 124 -12.80 1.46 5.28
CA LEU A 124 -13.65 0.66 4.39
C LEU A 124 -13.51 -0.84 4.63
N PHE A 125 -12.30 -1.30 5.00
CA PHE A 125 -11.98 -2.70 5.20
C PHE A 125 -11.33 -2.94 6.57
N PRO A 126 -12.07 -2.74 7.69
CA PRO A 126 -11.49 -2.72 9.03
C PRO A 126 -10.93 -4.07 9.50
N GLU A 127 -11.33 -5.17 8.85
CA GLU A 127 -10.89 -6.52 9.20
C GLU A 127 -9.68 -7.01 8.41
N ASP A 128 -9.22 -6.24 7.42
CA ASP A 128 -8.04 -6.60 6.65
C ASP A 128 -6.76 -6.39 7.48
N VAL A 129 -5.65 -6.94 6.98
CA VAL A 129 -4.35 -6.81 7.65
C VAL A 129 -3.32 -6.31 6.65
N PHE A 130 -2.54 -5.32 7.08
CA PHE A 130 -1.37 -4.83 6.37
C PHE A 130 -0.12 -5.51 6.90
N TRP A 131 0.82 -5.81 6.01
CA TRP A 131 2.10 -6.41 6.35
C TRP A 131 3.23 -5.54 5.81
N GLY A 132 4.04 -5.00 6.74
CA GLY A 132 5.35 -4.41 6.48
C GLY A 132 6.44 -5.35 6.98
N ASP A 133 7.20 -4.96 8.01
CA ASP A 133 8.03 -5.92 8.77
C ASP A 133 7.18 -6.69 9.81
N TYR A 134 6.03 -6.12 10.20
CA TYR A 134 5.05 -6.70 11.12
C TYR A 134 3.65 -6.66 10.51
N PHE A 135 2.69 -7.32 11.17
CA PHE A 135 1.27 -7.25 10.80
C PHE A 135 0.56 -6.14 11.56
N TYR A 136 -0.10 -5.24 10.84
CA TYR A 136 -0.83 -4.10 11.36
C TYR A 136 -2.32 -4.25 11.06
N THR A 137 -3.12 -4.08 12.10
CA THR A 137 -4.58 -3.96 11.99
C THR A 137 -4.98 -2.50 11.84
N LYS A 138 -6.27 -2.26 11.58
CA LYS A 138 -6.85 -0.91 11.62
C LYS A 138 -6.47 -0.15 12.90
N ASP A 139 -6.63 -0.78 14.06
CA ASP A 139 -6.38 -0.12 15.35
C ASP A 139 -4.90 0.27 15.50
N ASP A 140 -3.98 -0.52 14.93
CA ASP A 140 -2.55 -0.21 14.95
C ASP A 140 -2.25 0.99 14.04
N ILE A 141 -2.81 1.02 12.84
CA ILE A 141 -2.67 2.15 11.91
C ILE A 141 -3.27 3.42 12.48
N ASP A 142 -4.45 3.37 13.10
CA ASP A 142 -5.08 4.55 13.71
C ASP A 142 -4.24 5.12 14.86
N LYS A 143 -3.58 4.27 15.66
CA LYS A 143 -2.64 4.71 16.71
C LYS A 143 -1.42 5.42 16.13
N VAL A 144 -0.84 4.88 15.06
CA VAL A 144 0.30 5.51 14.38
C VAL A 144 -0.12 6.85 13.78
N TYR A 145 -1.26 6.87 13.09
CA TYR A 145 -1.80 8.06 12.42
C TYR A 145 -2.06 9.23 13.39
N ALA A 146 -2.53 8.93 14.60
CA ALA A 146 -2.84 9.93 15.63
C ALA A 146 -1.59 10.61 16.24
N LYS A 147 -0.39 10.05 16.07
CA LYS A 147 0.85 10.57 16.66
C LYS A 147 1.56 11.55 15.72
N VAL A 148 1.40 12.84 15.94
CA VAL A 148 2.09 13.89 15.17
C VAL A 148 3.37 14.38 15.88
N PRO A 149 4.48 14.62 15.15
CA PRO A 149 4.69 14.30 13.74
C PRO A 149 4.76 12.79 13.49
N TRP A 150 4.33 12.34 12.30
CA TRP A 150 4.33 10.90 11.95
C TRP A 150 5.75 10.33 11.96
N ASN A 151 5.92 9.17 12.58
CA ASN A 151 7.17 8.41 12.59
C ASN A 151 7.42 7.81 11.20
N GLU A 152 8.48 8.22 10.50
CA GLU A 152 8.84 7.69 9.17
C GLU A 152 9.34 6.24 9.21
N ASN A 153 9.51 5.62 10.38
CA ASN A 153 9.88 4.22 10.52
C ASN A 153 8.73 3.31 10.99
N TRP A 154 7.49 3.84 11.06
CA TRP A 154 6.37 3.13 11.69
C TRP A 154 6.11 1.74 11.10
N CYS A 155 6.32 1.53 9.80
CA CYS A 155 6.03 0.26 9.13
C CYS A 155 7.11 -0.82 9.39
N TYR A 156 8.18 -0.47 10.11
CA TYR A 156 9.29 -1.35 10.51
C TYR A 156 9.30 -1.69 12.02
N GLU A 157 8.37 -1.15 12.79
CA GLU A 157 8.31 -1.28 14.25
C GLU A 157 7.17 -2.22 14.67
N ASP A 158 7.36 -3.03 15.71
CA ASP A 158 6.30 -3.92 16.18
C ASP A 158 5.12 -3.07 16.68
N PRO A 159 3.89 -3.23 16.16
CA PRO A 159 2.75 -2.43 16.58
C PRO A 159 2.40 -2.56 18.07
N LYS A 160 2.90 -3.60 18.74
CA LYS A 160 2.76 -3.77 20.18
C LYS A 160 3.64 -2.83 21.00
N THR A 161 4.62 -2.17 20.38
CA THR A 161 5.51 -1.23 21.07
C THR A 161 5.09 0.23 20.92
N PHE A 162 4.01 0.51 20.17
CA PHE A 162 3.44 1.84 20.03
C PHE A 162 2.70 2.29 21.30
#